data_AF-A0A1Y1V2P5-F1
#
_entry.id   AF-A0A1Y1V2P5-F1
#
_cell.length_a   1.000
_cell.length_b   1.000
_cell.length_c   1.000
_cell.angle_alpha   90.00
_cell.angle_beta   90.00
_cell.angle_gamma   90.00
#
_symmetry.space_group_name_H-M   'P 1'
#
loop_
_entity.id
_entity.type
_entity.pdbx_description
1 polymer ?
#
loop_
_entity_poly.entity_id
_entity_poly.type
_entity_poly.pdbx_seq_one_letter_code
_entity_poly.pdbx_strand_id
1 'polypeptide(L)'
;MILDMKKDSNGIYHADFDCWQSKFGYNKFFDFIFDLGTSMDYNNNGMFSYNGENYILWAWKGDYINLGAGAELGIYYGGSSKNSHWKVKKSLAMPMTLTLTHKTKGTIVNQWDNWGKDAWWITAFNPKYRNVKAGDLTAIFTVKFTNTDMYKAFENTKSKGWKFDNSKNIATLVI
;
A
#
# COMPACT_ATOMS: atom_id res chain seq x y z
N MET A 1 -12.10 -7.69 15.26
CA MET A 1 -11.48 -7.82 13.93
C MET A 1 -9.98 -7.70 14.13
N ILE A 2 -9.17 -8.52 13.45
CA ILE A 2 -7.72 -8.58 13.68
C ILE A 2 -6.98 -7.40 13.02
N LEU A 3 -7.70 -6.59 12.25
CA LEU A 3 -7.25 -5.30 11.74
C LEU A 3 -8.29 -4.25 12.16
N ASP A 4 -7.85 -3.04 12.49
CA ASP A 4 -8.73 -1.89 12.67
C ASP A 4 -9.01 -1.25 11.32
N MET A 5 -10.22 -1.50 10.82
CA MET A 5 -10.68 -1.16 9.48
C MET A 5 -12.11 -0.63 9.54
N LYS A 6 -12.42 0.34 8.69
CA LYS A 6 -13.75 0.92 8.50
C LYS A 6 -14.34 0.43 7.19
N LYS A 7 -15.63 0.13 7.20
CA LYS A 7 -16.37 -0.31 6.02
C LYS A 7 -17.02 0.89 5.33
N ASP A 8 -16.84 1.02 4.02
CA ASP A 8 -17.52 2.03 3.20
C ASP A 8 -18.96 1.63 2.85
N SER A 9 -19.67 2.51 2.14
CA SER A 9 -21.05 2.24 1.68
C SER A 9 -21.17 1.09 0.67
N ASN A 10 -20.08 0.76 -0.04
CA ASN A 10 -20.02 -0.35 -1.00
C ASN A 10 -19.69 -1.69 -0.34
N GLY A 11 -19.34 -1.63 0.94
CA GLY A 11 -18.96 -2.74 1.79
C GLY A 11 -17.50 -3.15 1.71
N ILE A 12 -16.63 -2.27 1.20
CA ILE A 12 -15.19 -2.41 1.12
C ILE A 12 -14.58 -1.91 2.44
N TYR A 13 -13.62 -2.65 2.98
CA TYR A 13 -12.92 -2.30 4.21
C TYR A 13 -11.63 -1.54 3.92
N HIS A 14 -11.38 -0.50 4.69
CA HIS A 14 -10.24 0.40 4.57
C HIS A 14 -9.63 0.68 5.93
N ALA A 15 -8.32 0.85 5.99
CA ALA A 15 -7.63 1.20 7.22
C ALA A 15 -7.96 2.65 7.59
N ASP A 16 -8.10 2.90 8.89
CA ASP A 16 -8.15 4.26 9.39
C ASP A 16 -6.73 4.83 9.53
N PHE A 17 -6.61 6.15 9.42
CA PHE A 17 -5.35 6.86 9.61
C PHE A 17 -4.74 6.58 11.00
N ASP A 18 -5.60 6.48 12.01
CA ASP A 18 -5.24 6.27 13.42
C ASP A 18 -5.34 4.81 13.88
N CYS A 19 -5.42 3.86 12.95
CA CYS A 19 -5.48 2.44 13.28
C CYS A 19 -4.32 1.98 14.18
N TRP A 20 -4.58 1.01 15.07
CA TRP A 20 -3.57 0.53 16.00
C TRP A 20 -2.36 -0.11 15.31
N GLN A 21 -2.52 -0.54 14.04
CA GLN A 21 -1.46 -1.07 13.18
C GLN A 21 -0.28 -0.07 13.04
N SER A 22 -0.52 1.23 13.22
CA SER A 22 0.56 2.24 13.23
C SER A 22 1.60 1.99 14.33
N LYS A 23 1.31 1.18 15.36
CA LYS A 23 2.21 0.85 16.48
C LYS A 23 3.16 -0.31 16.18
N PHE A 24 2.91 -1.09 15.14
CA PHE A 24 3.59 -2.38 14.92
C PHE A 24 4.77 -2.29 13.95
N GLY A 25 4.90 -1.19 13.20
CA GLY A 25 5.85 -1.13 12.09
C GLY A 25 5.53 -2.19 11.03
N TYR A 26 6.39 -2.33 10.03
CA TYR A 26 5.96 -3.01 8.81
C TYR A 26 6.33 -4.49 8.70
N ASN A 27 7.53 -4.89 9.13
CA ASN A 27 7.93 -6.31 9.07
C ASN A 27 6.98 -7.19 9.91
N LYS A 28 6.66 -6.78 11.15
CA LYS A 28 5.69 -7.49 12.01
C LYS A 28 4.27 -7.46 11.47
N PHE A 29 3.88 -6.33 10.86
CA PHE A 29 2.58 -6.22 10.23
C PHE A 29 2.46 -7.19 9.05
N PHE A 30 3.53 -7.37 8.29
CA PHE A 30 3.56 -8.37 7.24
C PHE A 30 3.55 -9.78 7.74
N ASP A 31 4.38 -10.15 8.72
CA ASP A 31 4.35 -11.51 9.30
C ASP A 31 2.90 -11.88 9.69
N PHE A 32 2.22 -10.93 10.31
CA PHE A 32 0.81 -11.05 10.66
C PHE A 32 -0.13 -11.22 9.44
N ILE A 33 0.05 -10.43 8.37
CA ILE A 33 -0.75 -10.56 7.15
C ILE A 33 -0.43 -11.86 6.39
N PHE A 34 0.83 -12.27 6.33
CA PHE A 34 1.31 -13.50 5.71
C PHE A 34 0.78 -14.74 6.40
N ASP A 35 0.69 -14.73 7.74
CA ASP A 35 0.08 -15.81 8.50
C ASP A 35 -1.44 -15.92 8.27
N LEU A 36 -2.09 -14.84 7.80
CA LEU A 36 -3.56 -14.74 7.67
C LEU A 36 -4.05 -14.65 6.21
N GLY A 37 -3.16 -14.61 5.23
CA GLY A 37 -3.47 -14.54 3.80
C GLY A 37 -3.39 -15.91 3.13
N THR A 38 -4.31 -16.21 2.21
CA THR A 38 -4.30 -17.49 1.47
C THR A 38 -3.43 -17.45 0.21
N SER A 39 -3.44 -16.31 -0.50
CA SER A 39 -2.66 -16.08 -1.72
C SER A 39 -2.28 -14.62 -1.81
N MET A 40 -0.98 -14.32 -1.95
CA MET A 40 -0.46 -12.95 -1.93
C MET A 40 0.71 -12.73 -2.88
N ASP A 41 0.89 -11.48 -3.29
CA ASP A 41 1.97 -10.99 -4.12
C ASP A 41 2.35 -9.57 -3.67
N TYR A 42 3.64 -9.20 -3.72
CA TYR A 42 4.13 -7.96 -3.12
C TYR A 42 5.24 -7.30 -3.94
N ASN A 43 5.41 -6.00 -3.74
CA ASN A 43 6.54 -5.23 -4.26
C ASN A 43 7.17 -4.40 -3.13
N ASN A 44 8.43 -4.73 -2.85
CA ASN A 44 9.28 -4.08 -1.85
C ASN A 44 10.50 -3.39 -2.47
N ASN A 45 10.42 -3.07 -3.76
CA ASN A 45 11.52 -2.45 -4.50
C ASN A 45 11.53 -0.93 -4.32
N GLY A 46 10.52 -0.34 -3.68
CA GLY A 46 10.38 1.11 -3.50
C GLY A 46 11.27 1.70 -2.40
N MET A 47 12.49 1.20 -2.22
CA MET A 47 13.45 1.75 -1.25
C MET A 47 14.15 2.99 -1.82
N PHE A 48 14.30 4.03 -1.00
CA PHE A 48 15.04 5.25 -1.36
C PHE A 48 15.55 5.97 -0.11
N SER A 49 16.50 6.88 -0.28
CA SER A 49 17.06 7.69 0.80
C SER A 49 16.80 9.17 0.53
N TYR A 50 16.43 9.92 1.56
CA TYR A 50 16.17 11.35 1.47
C TYR A 50 16.51 12.04 2.81
N ASN A 51 17.27 13.13 2.76
CA ASN A 51 17.71 13.90 3.93
C ASN A 51 18.32 13.05 5.06
N GLY A 52 19.20 12.10 4.69
CA GLY A 52 19.90 11.24 5.65
C GLY A 52 19.03 10.15 6.30
N GLU A 53 17.78 10.00 5.86
CA GLU A 53 16.87 8.95 6.31
C GLU A 53 16.51 8.02 5.16
N ASN A 54 16.28 6.75 5.47
CA ASN A 54 15.86 5.74 4.51
C ASN A 54 14.34 5.55 4.58
N TYR A 55 13.74 5.37 3.43
CA TYR A 55 12.33 5.13 3.25
C TYR A 55 12.09 3.90 2.39
N ILE A 56 10.92 3.30 2.55
CA ILE A 56 10.42 2.26 1.66
C ILE A 56 8.93 2.50 1.39
N LEU A 57 8.59 2.52 0.12
CA LEU A 57 7.23 2.29 -0.36
C LEU A 57 7.09 0.81 -0.65
N TRP A 58 6.16 0.15 0.04
CA TRP A 58 5.96 -1.28 -0.09
C TRP A 58 4.47 -1.58 -0.17
N ALA A 59 4.13 -2.35 -1.19
CA ALA A 59 2.77 -2.75 -1.48
C ALA A 59 2.61 -4.25 -1.55
N TRP A 60 1.37 -4.70 -1.39
CA TRP A 60 0.97 -6.06 -1.69
C TRP A 60 -0.48 -6.12 -2.16
N LYS A 61 -0.84 -7.25 -2.77
CA LYS A 61 -2.20 -7.62 -3.14
C LYS A 61 -2.43 -9.09 -2.84
N GLY A 62 -3.68 -9.47 -2.58
CA GLY A 62 -4.00 -10.86 -2.30
C GLY A 62 -5.39 -11.05 -1.73
N ASP A 63 -5.61 -12.22 -1.16
CA ASP A 63 -6.83 -12.58 -0.46
C ASP A 63 -6.56 -12.75 1.03
N TYR A 64 -7.23 -11.93 1.82
CA TYR A 64 -7.14 -11.96 3.27
C TYR A 64 -8.30 -12.75 3.86
N ILE A 65 -8.04 -13.79 4.65
CA ILE A 65 -9.03 -14.83 5.03
C ILE A 65 -10.39 -14.25 5.45
N ASN A 66 -10.41 -13.16 6.22
CA ASN A 66 -11.65 -12.57 6.74
C ASN A 66 -12.14 -11.31 5.99
N LEU A 67 -11.31 -10.70 5.12
CA LEU A 67 -11.62 -9.44 4.44
C LEU A 67 -11.77 -9.58 2.92
N GLY A 68 -11.40 -10.74 2.36
CA GLY A 68 -11.43 -11.03 0.92
C GLY A 68 -10.26 -10.40 0.17
N ALA A 69 -10.45 -10.25 -1.13
CA ALA A 69 -9.50 -9.69 -2.07
C ALA A 69 -9.19 -8.24 -1.70
N GLY A 70 -7.92 -7.91 -1.58
CA GLY A 70 -7.51 -6.55 -1.28
C GLY A 70 -6.08 -6.28 -1.69
N ALA A 71 -5.70 -5.04 -1.45
CA ALA A 71 -4.38 -4.55 -1.71
C ALA A 71 -4.05 -3.39 -0.78
N GLU A 72 -2.77 -3.18 -0.57
CA GLU A 72 -2.26 -2.16 0.33
C GLU A 72 -0.96 -1.55 -0.20
N LEU A 73 -0.73 -0.28 0.13
CA LEU A 73 0.55 0.40 -0.03
C LEU A 73 0.79 1.27 1.20
N GLY A 74 2.01 1.24 1.74
CA GLY A 74 2.41 2.17 2.79
C GLY A 74 3.80 2.72 2.59
N ILE A 75 4.05 3.87 3.24
CA ILE A 75 5.38 4.48 3.35
C ILE A 75 5.92 4.31 4.77
N TYR A 76 7.16 3.82 4.85
CA TYR A 76 7.83 3.53 6.12
C TYR A 76 9.26 4.08 6.11
N TYR A 77 9.87 4.21 7.29
CA TYR A 77 11.20 4.80 7.44
C TYR A 77 12.10 4.04 8.43
N GLY A 78 13.39 4.36 8.44
CA GLY A 78 14.36 3.93 9.46
C GLY A 78 14.96 2.54 9.25
N GLY A 79 14.65 1.85 8.16
CA GLY A 79 15.25 0.58 7.79
C GLY A 79 16.54 0.75 6.98
N SER A 80 17.43 -0.25 7.02
CA SER A 80 18.66 -0.27 6.23
C SER A 80 18.62 -1.26 5.07
N SER A 81 17.62 -2.16 5.06
CA SER A 81 17.43 -3.19 4.04
C SER A 81 15.95 -3.61 3.96
N LYS A 82 15.59 -4.39 2.95
CA LYS A 82 14.24 -4.97 2.81
C LYS A 82 13.82 -5.83 4.02
N ASN A 83 14.77 -6.46 4.69
CA ASN A 83 14.53 -7.32 5.84
C ASN A 83 14.53 -6.56 7.18
N SER A 84 14.79 -5.25 7.15
CA SER A 84 14.78 -4.42 8.36
C SER A 84 13.37 -4.25 8.91
N HIS A 85 13.28 -4.01 10.21
CA HIS A 85 12.06 -3.47 10.79
C HIS A 85 11.89 -2.01 10.37
N TRP A 86 10.82 -1.72 9.64
CA TRP A 86 10.48 -0.38 9.21
C TRP A 86 9.40 0.23 10.11
N LYS A 87 9.58 1.51 10.47
CA LYS A 87 8.69 2.23 11.38
C LYS A 87 7.64 3.03 10.62
N VAL A 88 6.51 3.28 11.27
CA VAL A 88 5.46 4.17 10.77
C VAL A 88 5.69 5.57 11.30
N LYS A 89 5.58 6.58 10.43
CA LYS A 89 5.53 7.99 10.81
C LYS A 89 4.36 8.65 10.10
N LYS A 90 3.30 8.97 10.84
CA LYS A 90 2.07 9.57 10.30
C LYS A 90 2.31 10.88 9.55
N SER A 91 3.37 11.62 9.90
CA SER A 91 3.76 12.84 9.16
C SER A 91 4.31 12.57 7.75
N LEU A 92 4.48 11.30 7.35
CA LEU A 92 4.81 10.91 5.97
C LEU A 92 3.55 10.70 5.11
N ALA A 93 2.37 10.90 5.69
CA ALA A 93 1.14 10.75 4.95
C ALA A 93 1.11 11.67 3.72
N MET A 94 0.64 11.11 2.61
CA MET A 94 0.56 11.77 1.32
C MET A 94 -0.74 11.36 0.62
N PRO A 95 -1.22 12.11 -0.37
CA PRO A 95 -2.32 11.66 -1.19
C PRO A 95 -1.94 10.36 -1.90
N MET A 96 -2.75 9.32 -1.71
CA MET A 96 -2.57 8.02 -2.34
C MET A 96 -3.88 7.57 -2.96
N THR A 97 -3.78 6.78 -4.04
CA THR A 97 -4.96 6.08 -4.59
C THR A 97 -4.68 4.60 -4.74
N LEU A 98 -5.74 3.79 -4.68
CA LEU A 98 -5.71 2.35 -4.90
C LEU A 98 -6.88 1.93 -5.80
N THR A 99 -6.56 1.26 -6.91
CA THR A 99 -7.52 0.54 -7.74
C THR A 99 -7.14 -0.93 -7.74
N LEU A 100 -8.13 -1.80 -7.59
CA LEU A 100 -7.94 -3.26 -7.62
C LEU A 100 -8.87 -3.87 -8.66
N THR A 101 -8.30 -4.65 -9.56
CA THR A 101 -9.03 -5.38 -10.59
C THR A 101 -8.77 -6.88 -10.46
N HIS A 102 -9.75 -7.66 -10.89
CA HIS A 102 -9.65 -9.10 -11.03
C HIS A 102 -9.78 -9.46 -12.50
N LYS A 103 -8.87 -10.32 -13.00
CA LYS A 103 -8.73 -10.69 -14.42
C LYS A 103 -10.05 -10.97 -15.15
N THR A 104 -10.98 -11.69 -14.50
CA THR A 104 -12.28 -12.06 -15.08
C THR A 104 -13.49 -11.33 -14.49
N LYS A 105 -13.35 -10.65 -13.36
CA LYS A 105 -14.48 -10.03 -12.63
C LYS A 105 -14.49 -8.50 -12.75
N GLY A 106 -13.52 -7.94 -13.45
CA GLY A 106 -13.38 -6.49 -13.66
C GLY A 106 -12.87 -5.77 -12.41
N THR A 107 -13.21 -4.50 -12.29
CA THR A 107 -12.82 -3.64 -11.16
C THR A 107 -13.57 -4.06 -9.90
N ILE A 108 -12.83 -4.41 -8.84
CA ILE A 108 -13.37 -4.83 -7.55
C ILE A 108 -13.20 -3.77 -6.47
N VAL A 109 -12.22 -2.88 -6.62
CA VAL A 109 -12.11 -1.61 -5.88
C VAL A 109 -11.86 -0.52 -6.91
N ASN A 110 -12.79 0.41 -7.03
CA ASN A 110 -12.69 1.51 -7.98
C ASN A 110 -12.10 2.75 -7.31
N GLN A 111 -10.82 3.02 -7.56
CA GLN A 111 -10.11 4.24 -7.17
C GLN A 111 -10.45 4.74 -5.76
N TRP A 112 -10.03 3.97 -4.75
CA TRP A 112 -10.05 4.40 -3.37
C TRP A 112 -8.97 5.45 -3.12
N ASP A 113 -9.30 6.55 -2.43
CA ASP A 113 -8.41 7.69 -2.20
C ASP A 113 -8.44 8.20 -0.74
N ASN A 114 -8.80 7.33 0.21
CA ASN A 114 -8.89 7.66 1.63
C ASN A 114 -9.80 8.89 1.92
N TRP A 115 -10.95 8.97 1.25
CA TRP A 115 -11.88 10.11 1.33
C TRP A 115 -11.21 11.45 0.99
N GLY A 116 -10.28 11.45 0.04
CA GLY A 116 -9.49 12.61 -0.37
C GLY A 116 -8.47 13.10 0.67
N LYS A 117 -8.19 12.33 1.72
CA LYS A 117 -7.22 12.67 2.76
C LYS A 117 -5.88 11.96 2.57
N ASP A 118 -4.83 12.56 3.09
CA ASP A 118 -3.50 11.96 3.09
C ASP A 118 -3.47 10.64 3.88
N ALA A 119 -2.74 9.66 3.34
CA ALA A 119 -2.55 8.35 3.93
C ALA A 119 -1.06 8.05 4.04
N TRP A 120 -0.62 7.52 5.19
CA TRP A 120 0.68 6.85 5.29
C TRP A 120 0.58 5.37 4.89
N TRP A 121 -0.65 4.83 4.90
CA TRP A 121 -0.99 3.47 4.53
C TRP A 121 -2.41 3.44 3.95
N ILE A 122 -2.50 3.17 2.66
CA ILE A 122 -3.77 3.04 1.94
C ILE A 122 -4.11 1.56 1.78
N THR A 123 -5.34 1.19 2.12
CA THR A 123 -5.83 -0.19 1.97
C THR A 123 -7.24 -0.20 1.42
N ALA A 124 -7.58 -1.29 0.71
CA ALA A 124 -8.95 -1.59 0.35
C ALA A 124 -9.14 -3.11 0.22
N PHE A 125 -10.15 -3.63 0.91
CA PHE A 125 -10.48 -5.05 0.94
C PHE A 125 -11.96 -5.27 0.63
N ASN A 126 -12.23 -6.05 -0.42
CA ASN A 126 -13.58 -6.34 -0.84
C ASN A 126 -14.01 -7.76 -0.40
N PRO A 127 -14.86 -7.88 0.65
CA PRO A 127 -15.25 -9.17 1.22
C PRO A 127 -16.13 -10.01 0.29
N LYS A 128 -16.66 -9.43 -0.80
CA LYS A 128 -17.43 -10.15 -1.82
C LYS A 128 -16.57 -11.10 -2.65
N TYR A 129 -15.25 -10.90 -2.66
CA TYR A 129 -14.31 -11.66 -3.48
C TYR A 129 -13.35 -12.41 -2.58
N ARG A 130 -13.72 -13.62 -2.15
CA ARG A 130 -12.86 -14.47 -1.30
C ARG A 130 -12.23 -15.60 -2.10
N ASN A 131 -11.17 -16.20 -1.55
CA ASN A 131 -10.45 -17.34 -2.14
C ASN A 131 -9.93 -17.03 -3.55
N VAL A 132 -9.52 -15.79 -3.79
CA VAL A 132 -8.93 -15.38 -5.07
C VAL A 132 -7.42 -15.60 -5.03
N LYS A 133 -6.84 -15.90 -6.20
CA LYS A 133 -5.37 -15.99 -6.32
C LYS A 133 -4.81 -14.60 -6.54
N ALA A 134 -3.71 -14.27 -5.87
CA ALA A 134 -3.03 -12.99 -6.09
C ALA A 134 -2.62 -12.80 -7.56
N GLY A 135 -2.26 -13.86 -8.27
CA GLY A 135 -1.95 -13.81 -9.71
C GLY A 135 -3.13 -13.44 -10.62
N ASP A 136 -4.38 -13.53 -10.13
CA ASP A 136 -5.58 -13.08 -10.85
C ASP A 136 -5.96 -11.63 -10.53
N LEU A 137 -5.26 -11.00 -9.59
CA LEU A 137 -5.46 -9.62 -9.18
C LEU A 137 -4.40 -8.71 -9.81
N THR A 138 -4.81 -7.48 -10.13
CA THR A 138 -3.90 -6.37 -10.47
C THR A 138 -4.24 -5.18 -9.59
N ALA A 139 -3.26 -4.69 -8.84
CA ALA A 139 -3.37 -3.50 -8.02
C ALA A 139 -2.59 -2.35 -8.64
N ILE A 140 -3.25 -1.21 -8.78
CA ILE A 140 -2.64 0.03 -9.23
C ILE A 140 -2.67 1.01 -8.07
N PHE A 141 -1.50 1.47 -7.67
CA PHE A 141 -1.35 2.49 -6.65
C PHE A 141 -0.78 3.76 -7.23
N THR A 142 -1.19 4.90 -6.71
CA THR A 142 -0.49 6.17 -6.92
C THR A 142 -0.11 6.78 -5.59
N VAL A 143 1.03 7.47 -5.56
CA VAL A 143 1.49 8.31 -4.45
C VAL A 143 1.83 9.67 -5.03
N LYS A 144 1.11 10.71 -4.60
CA LYS A 144 1.46 12.10 -4.93
C LYS A 144 2.36 12.64 -3.84
N PHE A 145 3.63 12.83 -4.15
CA PHE A 145 4.59 13.34 -3.18
C PHE A 145 4.32 14.82 -2.90
N THR A 146 4.20 15.18 -1.63
CA THR A 146 4.02 16.56 -1.17
C THR A 146 5.34 17.34 -1.11
N ASN A 147 6.48 16.64 -1.19
CA ASN A 147 7.81 17.20 -1.27
C ASN A 147 8.51 16.79 -2.57
N THR A 148 8.87 17.77 -3.39
CA THR A 148 9.49 17.56 -4.71
C THR A 148 10.88 16.91 -4.64
N ASP A 149 11.68 17.19 -3.61
CA ASP A 149 13.03 16.63 -3.50
C ASP A 149 12.98 15.18 -3.05
N MET A 150 12.04 14.84 -2.16
CA MET A 150 11.76 13.46 -1.77
C MET A 150 11.25 12.64 -2.96
N TYR A 151 10.40 13.24 -3.80
CA TYR A 151 9.97 12.64 -5.06
C TYR A 151 11.15 12.33 -5.98
N LYS A 152 12.00 13.32 -6.25
CA LYS A 152 13.20 13.14 -7.09
C LYS A 152 14.15 12.09 -6.52
N ALA A 153 14.33 12.07 -5.20
CA ALA A 153 15.12 11.05 -4.54
C ALA A 153 14.58 9.64 -4.80
N PHE A 154 13.24 9.47 -4.77
CA PHE A 154 12.62 8.21 -5.13
C PHE A 154 12.71 7.91 -6.63
N GLU A 155 12.41 8.87 -7.51
CA GLU A 155 12.51 8.74 -8.97
C GLU A 155 13.90 8.23 -9.41
N ASN A 156 14.95 8.80 -8.84
CA ASN A 156 16.35 8.47 -9.17
C ASN A 156 16.70 7.00 -8.94
N THR A 157 15.96 6.30 -8.08
CA THR A 157 16.16 4.86 -7.83
C THR A 157 15.72 3.98 -8.99
N LYS A 158 14.81 4.47 -9.85
CA LYS A 158 14.20 3.72 -10.96
C LYS A 158 13.66 2.35 -10.51
N SER A 159 13.08 2.31 -9.30
CA SER A 159 12.58 1.08 -8.68
C SER A 159 11.67 0.26 -9.60
N LYS A 160 11.92 -1.05 -9.68
CA LYS A 160 11.14 -1.97 -10.51
C LYS A 160 9.64 -1.93 -10.18
N GLY A 161 8.82 -1.78 -11.22
CA GLY A 161 7.36 -1.72 -11.13
C GLY A 161 6.80 -0.30 -10.95
N TRP A 162 7.65 0.68 -10.67
CA TRP A 162 7.27 2.08 -10.51
C TRP A 162 7.40 2.86 -11.82
N LYS A 163 6.44 3.76 -12.05
CA LYS A 163 6.43 4.76 -13.11
C LYS A 163 6.30 6.14 -12.49
N PHE A 164 6.88 7.15 -13.12
CA PHE A 164 7.02 8.49 -12.55
C PHE A 164 6.41 9.54 -13.49
N ASP A 165 5.50 10.37 -12.97
CA ASP A 165 4.97 11.57 -13.63
C ASP A 165 5.56 12.83 -12.96
N ASN A 166 6.64 13.32 -13.55
CA ASN A 166 7.44 14.42 -13.02
C ASN A 166 6.68 15.76 -13.03
N SER A 167 5.66 15.90 -13.88
CA SER A 167 4.87 17.14 -13.94
C SER A 167 3.95 17.29 -12.72
N LYS A 168 3.64 16.18 -12.04
CA LYS A 168 2.70 16.12 -10.91
C LYS A 168 3.31 15.59 -9.62
N ASN A 169 4.60 15.20 -9.64
CA ASN A 169 5.27 14.47 -8.56
C ASN A 169 4.51 13.20 -8.14
N ILE A 170 3.99 12.46 -9.12
CA ILE A 170 3.24 11.21 -8.87
C ILE A 170 4.13 10.01 -9.22
N ALA A 171 4.18 9.05 -8.29
CA ALA A 171 4.74 7.72 -8.55
C ALA A 171 3.60 6.70 -8.60
N THR A 172 3.58 5.89 -9.64
CA THR A 172 2.55 4.87 -9.87
C THR A 172 3.16 3.49 -9.83
N LEU A 173 2.61 2.60 -9.02
CA LEU A 173 2.99 1.19 -8.94
C LEU A 173 1.88 0.32 -9.55
N VAL A 174 2.27 -0.65 -10.36
CA VAL A 174 1.38 -1.73 -10.81
C VAL A 174 1.98 -3.05 -10.33
N ILE A 175 1.21 -3.82 -9.57
CA ILE A 175 1.55 -5.19 -9.15
C ILE A 175 0.43 -6.14 -9.54
#